data_AF-A0A931RRJ1-F1
#
_entry.id   AF-A0A931RRJ1-F1
#
_cell.length_a   1.000
_cell.length_b   1.000
_cell.length_c   1.000
_cell.angle_alpha   90.00
_cell.angle_beta   90.00
_cell.angle_gamma   90.00
#
_symmetry.space_group_name_H-M   'P 1'
#
loop_
_entity.id
_entity.type
_entity.pdbx_description
1 polymer ?
#
loop_
_entity_poly.entity_id
_entity_poly.type
_entity_poly.pdbx_seq_one_letter_code
_entity_poly.pdbx_strand_id
1 'polypeptide(L)'
;MKKKPAKTFNFCINDLILFCIYSVNLNGEKCSFERLLKECFILSPESLSFARYPIWPDSRKLDRPLRSLRKENLVKGDPQTYFLLTEKGEKKALDAAKIFKQGKLL
;
A
#
# COMPACT_ATOMS: atom_id res chain seq x y z
N MET A 1 -25.78 12.46 10.02
CA MET A 1 -24.61 11.59 10.32
C MET A 1 -23.33 12.37 10.06
N LYS A 2 -22.62 12.79 11.11
CA LYS A 2 -21.34 13.51 10.95
C LYS A 2 -20.26 12.47 10.63
N LYS A 3 -19.69 12.51 9.41
CA LYS A 3 -18.47 11.76 9.08
C LYS A 3 -17.40 12.20 10.08
N LYS A 4 -16.88 11.26 10.89
CA LYS A 4 -15.69 11.52 11.71
C LYS A 4 -14.56 11.93 10.74
N PRO A 5 -13.81 13.01 10.98
CA PRO A 5 -12.66 13.31 10.16
C PRO A 5 -11.68 12.14 10.30
N ALA A 6 -11.44 11.42 9.21
CA ALA A 6 -10.38 10.43 9.17
C ALA A 6 -9.09 11.17 9.54
N LYS A 7 -8.45 10.71 10.60
CA LYS A 7 -7.20 11.29 11.11
C LYS A 7 -6.21 11.26 9.94
N THR A 8 -5.87 12.42 9.39
CA THR A 8 -4.91 12.57 8.28
C THR A 8 -3.51 12.29 8.80
N PHE A 9 -3.22 11.01 9.03
CA PHE A 9 -1.85 10.56 9.06
C PHE A 9 -1.31 10.77 7.65
N ASN A 10 -0.29 11.60 7.53
CA ASN A 10 0.37 11.91 6.27
C ASN A 10 1.20 10.69 5.86
N PHE A 11 0.54 9.60 5.49
CA PHE A 11 1.17 8.36 5.08
C PHE A 11 1.71 8.54 3.67
N CYS A 12 3.00 8.25 3.49
CA CYS A 12 3.56 8.19 2.15
C CYS A 12 3.00 6.95 1.44
N ILE A 13 2.62 7.08 0.17
CA ILE A 13 2.13 5.97 -0.67
C ILE A 13 3.11 4.78 -0.66
N ASN A 14 4.41 5.06 -0.52
CA ASN A 14 5.45 4.05 -0.40
C ASN A 14 5.25 3.14 0.83
N ASP A 15 4.94 3.71 2.00
CA ASP A 15 4.76 2.95 3.24
C ASP A 15 3.47 2.14 3.19
N LEU A 16 2.41 2.69 2.58
CA LEU A 16 1.16 1.97 2.32
C LEU A 16 1.40 0.74 1.44
N ILE A 17 2.18 0.88 0.35
CA ILE A 17 2.52 -0.24 -0.54
C ILE A 17 3.29 -1.32 0.21
N LEU A 18 4.33 -0.93 0.97
CA LEU A 18 5.14 -1.88 1.74
C LEU A 18 4.29 -2.64 2.75
N PHE A 19 3.41 -1.93 3.47
CA PHE A 19 2.48 -2.54 4.41
C PHE A 19 1.51 -3.51 3.73
N CYS A 20 0.94 -3.15 2.58
CA CYS A 20 0.01 -4.01 1.85
C CYS A 20 0.69 -5.30 1.36
N ILE A 21 1.88 -5.20 0.77
CA ILE A 21 2.64 -6.39 0.34
C ILE A 21 2.93 -7.30 1.53
N TYR A 22 3.37 -6.71 2.66
CA TYR A 22 3.62 -7.45 3.89
C TYR A 22 2.36 -8.17 4.40
N SER A 23 1.21 -7.49 4.45
CA SER A 23 -0.04 -8.05 4.93
C SER A 23 -0.55 -9.18 4.04
N VAL A 24 -0.43 -9.05 2.72
CA VAL A 24 -0.84 -10.10 1.78
C VAL A 24 0.05 -11.33 1.92
N ASN A 25 1.37 -11.13 2.02
CA ASN A 25 2.32 -12.22 2.20
C ASN A 25 2.14 -12.94 3.54
N LEU A 26 1.81 -12.21 4.62
CA LEU A 26 1.49 -12.80 5.93
C LEU A 26 0.29 -13.75 5.88
N ASN A 27 -0.68 -13.46 5.01
CA ASN A 27 -1.84 -14.32 4.80
C ASN A 27 -1.53 -15.53 3.89
N GLY A 28 -0.28 -15.70 3.47
CA GLY A 28 0.15 -16.78 2.57
C GLY A 28 -0.28 -16.58 1.11
N GLU A 29 -0.78 -15.40 0.76
CA GLU A 29 -1.21 -15.07 -0.60
C GLU A 29 -0.07 -14.46 -1.41
N LYS A 30 -0.08 -14.66 -2.74
CA LYS A 30 0.83 -13.96 -3.65
C LYS A 30 0.31 -12.55 -3.91
N CYS A 31 1.17 -11.55 -3.72
CA CYS A 31 0.81 -10.15 -3.96
C CYS A 31 0.90 -9.79 -5.46
N SER A 32 -0.15 -10.09 -6.23
CA SER A 32 -0.29 -9.59 -7.61
C SER A 32 -0.56 -8.08 -7.62
N PHE A 33 -0.40 -7.43 -8.78
CA PHE A 33 -0.69 -5.99 -8.90
C PHE A 33 -2.15 -5.64 -8.60
N GLU A 34 -3.10 -6.44 -9.08
CA GLU A 34 -4.53 -6.25 -8.79
C GLU A 34 -4.84 -6.41 -7.31
N ARG A 35 -4.23 -7.42 -6.66
CA ARG A 35 -4.38 -7.64 -5.24
C ARG A 35 -3.82 -6.47 -4.44
N LEU A 36 -2.62 -6.00 -4.79
CA LEU A 36 -2.00 -4.83 -4.17
C LEU A 36 -2.87 -3.58 -4.33
N LEU A 37 -3.36 -3.32 -5.54
CA LEU A 37 -4.21 -2.17 -5.85
C LEU A 37 -5.48 -2.19 -5.00
N LYS A 38 -6.14 -3.35 -4.90
CA LYS A 38 -7.33 -3.54 -4.08
C LYS A 38 -7.05 -3.20 -2.62
N GLU A 39 -6.01 -3.78 -2.03
CA GLU A 39 -5.66 -3.57 -0.61
C GLU A 39 -5.30 -2.11 -0.33
N CYS A 40 -4.46 -1.50 -1.18
CA CYS A 40 -4.11 -0.09 -1.03
C CYS A 40 -5.34 0.83 -1.15
N PHE A 41 -6.27 0.53 -2.07
CA PHE A 41 -7.47 1.32 -2.27
C PHE A 41 -8.46 1.20 -1.10
N ILE A 42 -8.60 0.01 -0.51
CA ILE A 42 -9.43 -0.20 0.70
C ILE A 42 -8.90 0.65 1.86
N LEU A 43 -7.58 0.71 2.04
CA LEU A 43 -6.96 1.44 3.13
C LEU A 43 -6.89 2.95 2.92
N SER A 44 -6.71 3.41 1.68
CA SER A 44 -6.60 4.83 1.36
C SER A 44 -7.31 5.21 0.05
N PRO A 45 -8.66 5.17 0.03
CA PRO A 45 -9.42 5.50 -1.17
C PRO A 45 -9.24 6.96 -1.59
N GLU A 46 -9.06 7.88 -0.64
CA GLU A 46 -8.84 9.31 -0.91
C GLU A 46 -7.54 9.55 -1.69
N SER A 47 -6.48 8.81 -1.37
CA SER A 47 -5.17 8.95 -2.02
C SER A 47 -5.16 8.27 -3.39
N LEU A 48 -5.85 7.14 -3.53
CA LEU A 48 -5.77 6.28 -4.70
C LEU A 48 -6.92 6.43 -5.69
N SER A 49 -7.97 7.17 -5.38
CA SER A 49 -9.09 7.36 -6.31
C SER A 49 -8.84 8.41 -7.38
N PHE A 50 -9.63 8.36 -8.46
CA PHE A 50 -9.69 9.47 -9.42
C PHE A 50 -10.40 10.68 -8.82
N ALA A 51 -9.90 11.89 -9.13
CA ALA A 51 -10.46 13.15 -8.62
C ALA A 51 -11.96 13.33 -8.94
N ARG A 52 -12.40 12.88 -10.13
CA ARG A 52 -13.81 12.95 -10.56
C ARG A 52 -14.61 11.69 -10.26
N TYR A 53 -13.94 10.58 -9.95
CA TYR A 53 -14.57 9.27 -9.80
C TYR A 53 -14.00 8.54 -8.56
N PRO A 54 -14.43 8.94 -7.35
CA PRO A 54 -13.82 8.51 -6.09
C PRO A 54 -13.97 7.00 -5.78
N ILE A 55 -14.90 6.33 -6.46
CA ILE A 55 -15.17 4.90 -6.28
C ILE A 55 -14.21 4.00 -7.08
N TRP A 56 -13.46 4.57 -8.02
CA TRP A 56 -12.57 3.82 -8.90
C TRP A 56 -11.10 4.09 -8.56
N PRO A 57 -10.27 3.04 -8.41
CA PRO A 57 -8.85 3.19 -8.13
C PRO A 57 -8.07 3.65 -9.37
N ASP A 58 -7.22 4.66 -9.19
CA ASP A 58 -6.23 5.14 -10.15
C ASP A 58 -4.91 4.37 -9.96
N SER A 59 -4.78 3.28 -10.71
CA SER A 59 -3.61 2.39 -10.66
C SER A 59 -2.29 3.10 -11.01
N ARG A 60 -2.34 4.19 -11.79
CA ARG A 60 -1.13 4.95 -12.19
C ARG A 60 -0.44 5.58 -10.99
N LYS A 61 -1.17 5.83 -9.91
CA LYS A 61 -0.61 6.38 -8.66
C LYS A 61 0.35 5.42 -7.96
N LEU A 62 0.27 4.11 -8.22
CA LEU A 62 1.21 3.12 -7.68
C LEU A 62 2.48 2.97 -8.53
N ASP A 63 2.45 3.41 -9.79
CA ASP A 63 3.48 3.07 -10.77
C ASP A 63 4.83 3.72 -10.45
N ARG A 64 4.84 5.03 -10.12
CA ARG A 64 6.04 5.76 -9.69
C ARG A 64 6.58 5.26 -8.33
N PRO A 65 5.74 5.14 -7.28
CA PRO A 65 6.13 4.53 -6.00
C PRO A 65 6.78 3.16 -6.14
N LEU A 66 6.19 2.24 -6.91
CA LEU A 66 6.71 0.89 -7.10
C LEU A 66 8.09 0.91 -7.76
N ARG A 67 8.31 1.81 -8.74
CA ARG A 67 9.64 1.98 -9.35
C ARG A 67 10.67 2.50 -8.33
N SER A 68 10.30 3.46 -7.48
CA SER A 68 11.18 3.96 -6.41
C SER A 68 11.55 2.86 -5.42
N LEU A 69 10.56 2.12 -4.92
CA LEU A 69 10.76 1.03 -3.97
C LEU A 69 11.65 -0.10 -4.53
N ARG A 70 11.54 -0.40 -5.82
CA ARG A 70 12.45 -1.33 -6.51
C ARG A 70 13.87 -0.77 -6.62
N LYS A 71 14.01 0.52 -6.99
CA LYS A 71 15.33 1.18 -7.05
C LYS A 71 16.03 1.20 -5.70
N GLU A 72 15.28 1.32 -4.61
CA GLU A 72 15.76 1.26 -3.23
C GLU A 72 15.98 -0.18 -2.71
N ASN A 73 15.75 -1.22 -3.54
CA ASN A 73 15.83 -2.64 -3.15
C ASN A 73 14.91 -3.01 -1.97
N LEU A 74 13.75 -2.36 -1.83
CA LEU A 74 12.75 -2.70 -0.81
C LEU A 74 11.71 -3.69 -1.34
N VAL A 75 11.39 -3.62 -2.63
CA VAL A 75 10.42 -4.49 -3.31
C VAL A 75 11.11 -5.19 -4.48
N LYS A 76 10.80 -6.47 -4.68
CA LYS A 76 11.15 -7.28 -5.85
C LYS A 76 9.90 -7.64 -6.64
N GLY A 77 10.10 -8.02 -7.89
CA GLY A 77 9.03 -8.40 -8.82
C GLY A 77 8.47 -7.23 -9.62
N ASP A 78 7.42 -7.51 -10.37
CA ASP A 78 6.83 -6.60 -11.35
C ASP A 78 5.32 -6.84 -11.49
N PRO A 79 4.58 -5.98 -12.21
CA PRO A 79 3.13 -6.11 -12.32
C PRO A 79 2.64 -7.36 -13.07
N GLN A 80 3.48 -7.99 -13.91
CA GLN A 80 3.15 -9.21 -14.63
C GLN A 80 3.35 -10.47 -13.77
N THR A 81 4.15 -10.36 -12.71
CA THR A 81 4.43 -11.46 -11.77
C THR A 81 3.74 -11.21 -10.43
N TYR A 82 4.53 -11.06 -9.37
CA TYR A 82 4.06 -10.80 -8.02
C TYR A 82 5.12 -9.99 -7.28
N PHE A 83 4.68 -9.18 -6.34
CA PHE A 83 5.54 -8.38 -5.49
C PHE A 83 5.98 -9.16 -4.27
N LEU A 84 7.26 -9.07 -3.96
CA LEU A 84 7.86 -9.60 -2.74
C LEU A 84 8.63 -8.49 -2.03
N LEU A 85 8.67 -8.55 -0.71
CA LEU A 85 9.56 -7.70 0.06
C LEU A 85 10.94 -8.34 0.13
N THR A 86 11.96 -7.50 0.17
CA THR A 86 13.30 -7.91 0.61
C THR A 86 13.37 -7.84 2.14
N GLU A 87 14.41 -8.39 2.75
CA GLU A 87 14.63 -8.22 4.20
C GLU A 87 14.64 -6.74 4.64
N LYS A 88 15.19 -5.85 3.78
CA LYS A 88 15.15 -4.39 4.03
C LYS A 88 13.73 -3.85 3.92
N GLY A 89 12.98 -4.29 2.91
CA GLY A 89 11.56 -3.95 2.72
C GLY A 89 10.68 -4.40 3.87
N GLU A 90 10.89 -5.62 4.38
CA GLU A 90 10.14 -6.18 5.50
C GLU A 90 10.35 -5.40 6.80
N LYS A 91 11.59 -5.02 7.12
CA LYS A 91 11.86 -4.16 8.29
C LYS A 91 11.10 -2.85 8.21
N LYS A 92 11.14 -2.20 7.04
CA LYS A 92 10.44 -0.93 6.80
C LYS A 92 8.91 -1.11 6.83
N ALA A 93 8.41 -2.22 6.29
CA ALA A 93 7.00 -2.58 6.33
C ALA A 93 6.50 -2.88 7.75
N LEU A 94 7.32 -3.48 8.61
CA LEU A 94 7.02 -3.70 10.02
C LEU A 94 6.90 -2.38 10.78
N ASP A 95 7.77 -1.42 10.51
CA ASP A 95 7.68 -0.10 11.11
C ASP A 95 6.44 0.64 10.62
N ALA A 96 6.12 0.56 9.33
CA ALA A 96 4.86 1.04 8.79
C ALA A 96 3.66 0.36 9.47
N ALA A 97 3.70 -0.97 9.65
CA ALA A 97 2.64 -1.74 10.29
C ALA A 97 2.37 -1.31 11.74
N LYS A 98 3.42 -0.96 12.51
CA LYS A 98 3.24 -0.40 13.86
C LYS A 98 2.46 0.90 13.81
N ILE A 99 2.77 1.77 12.85
CA ILE A 99 2.09 3.07 12.68
C ILE A 99 0.63 2.84 12.25
N PHE A 100 0.38 1.96 11.28
CA PHE A 100 -0.98 1.60 10.84
C PHE A 100 -1.82 1.00 11.99
N LYS A 101 -1.23 0.14 12.83
CA LYS A 101 -1.89 -0.43 14.04
C LYS A 101 -2.13 0.61 15.14
N GLN A 102 -1.21 1.54 15.36
CA GLN A 102 -1.35 2.60 16.37
C GLN A 102 -2.35 3.70 15.94
N GLY A 103 -2.52 3.89 14.63
CA GLY A 103 -3.51 4.81 14.06
C GLY A 103 -4.97 4.37 14.20
N LYS A 104 -5.21 3.10 14.53
CA LYS A 104 -6.51 2.47 14.80
C LYS A 104 -7.63 2.93 13.85
N LEU A 105 -7.44 2.59 12.58
CA LEU A 105 -8.41 1.74 11.90
C LEU A 105 -7.88 0.31 12.06
N LEU A 106 -8.72 -0.59 12.59
CA LEU A 106 -8.45 -1.93 13.17
C LEU A 106 -8.28 -1.90 14.70
#